data_AF-A0A963XU53-F1
#
_entry.id   AF-A0A963XU53-F1
#
_cell.length_a   1.000
_cell.length_b   1.000
_cell.length_c   1.000
_cell.angle_alpha   90.00
_cell.angle_beta   90.00
_cell.angle_gamma   90.00
#
_symmetry.space_group_name_H-M   'P 1'
#
loop_
_entity.id
_entity.type
_entity.pdbx_description
1 polymer ?
#
loop_
_entity_poly.entity_id
_entity_poly.type
_entity_poly.pdbx_seq_one_letter_code
_entity_poly.pdbx_strand_id
1 'polypeptide(L)'
;MPDLLIELFSEEIPARMQGRAREDLKRLVTDGLVEAGLTYSGAHALSTPRRLTLALEGLTAESRPVREERKGPAVGAPDAAVQGFLRSTGMMLEQLEVREGAKGKTWFAVIERPGRSARAIVAEVLEATIRNFPWPKSMRWGAGSLRWVRPLHSILCVLSDEHGAEVVPLDVDGIRAGNVTRGHRFLAPDAFSVTGFEDYAAKLKRAFVMLDPAERAEHIWHDAQNAAFAAGLEVVEDKGLLAEVAGLVEWPVVLLGRIGAEFLGLPPEVLQTSMREHQKFFSARNPKTGRIEGFVTVANTEAADHGATILKGNQKVLSARLSDAKFFWENDLRTVAQEGMEGMAEGLANVTFHNKLGSQKDRIDRIEALAREIAPLVGAKPDLAAEAARIAKADLQSAMVGEFPELQGTMGVYYARAAGLPDAVANACKAHYQP
;
A
#
# COMPACT_ATOMS: atom_id res chain seq x y z
N MET A 1 -31.63 5.27 13.00
CA MET A 1 -31.03 5.19 11.64
C MET A 1 -30.08 4.01 11.67
N PRO A 2 -30.17 3.05 10.73
CA PRO A 2 -29.29 1.89 10.73
C PRO A 2 -27.82 2.25 10.49
N ASP A 3 -26.93 1.52 11.13
CA ASP A 3 -25.51 1.46 10.81
C ASP A 3 -25.27 0.32 9.81
N LEU A 4 -24.23 0.43 9.00
CA LEU A 4 -23.86 -0.56 7.99
C LEU A 4 -22.46 -1.10 8.26
N LEU A 5 -22.34 -2.41 8.39
CA LEU A 5 -21.07 -3.12 8.46
C LEU A 5 -20.86 -3.94 7.18
N ILE A 6 -19.73 -3.72 6.52
CA ILE A 6 -19.26 -4.50 5.37
C ILE A 6 -17.89 -5.12 5.70
N GLU A 7 -17.71 -6.39 5.40
CA GLU A 7 -16.41 -7.07 5.34
C GLU A 7 -16.26 -7.83 4.03
N LEU A 8 -15.12 -7.63 3.37
CA LEU A 8 -14.65 -8.45 2.26
C LEU A 8 -13.46 -9.27 2.75
N PHE A 9 -13.69 -10.54 3.05
CA PHE A 9 -12.66 -11.45 3.57
C PHE A 9 -12.03 -12.27 2.45
N SER A 10 -10.71 -12.17 2.27
CA SER A 10 -9.95 -12.83 1.20
C SER A 10 -8.67 -13.50 1.72
N GLU A 11 -7.95 -14.20 0.83
CA GLU A 11 -6.53 -14.46 1.09
C GLU A 11 -5.72 -13.14 1.16
N GLU A 12 -4.45 -13.25 1.55
CA GLU A 12 -3.58 -12.11 1.88
C GLU A 12 -3.42 -11.06 0.76
N ILE A 13 -3.99 -9.89 1.01
CA ILE A 13 -3.87 -8.65 0.25
C ILE A 13 -2.46 -8.08 0.50
N PRO A 14 -1.67 -7.82 -0.54
CA PRO A 14 -0.36 -7.20 -0.39
C PRO A 14 -0.43 -5.90 0.42
N ALA A 15 0.42 -5.75 1.45
CA ALA A 15 0.40 -4.60 2.37
C ALA A 15 0.36 -3.24 1.64
N ARG A 16 1.20 -3.09 0.60
CA ARG A 16 1.25 -1.87 -0.24
C ARG A 16 -0.06 -1.49 -0.94
N MET A 17 -1.00 -2.43 -1.10
CA MET A 17 -2.29 -2.19 -1.76
C MET A 17 -3.41 -1.86 -0.78
N GLN A 18 -3.26 -2.21 0.50
CA GLN A 18 -4.34 -2.12 1.49
C GLN A 18 -4.79 -0.68 1.74
N GLY A 19 -3.85 0.27 1.86
CA GLY A 19 -4.17 1.67 2.09
C GLY A 19 -5.09 2.24 1.02
N ARG A 20 -4.70 2.10 -0.25
CA ARG A 20 -5.53 2.53 -1.38
C ARG A 20 -6.85 1.77 -1.46
N ALA A 21 -6.85 0.47 -1.17
CA ALA A 21 -8.07 -0.33 -1.18
C ALA A 21 -9.11 0.12 -0.14
N ARG A 22 -8.68 0.57 1.05
CA ARG A 22 -9.59 1.18 2.03
C ARG A 22 -10.25 2.44 1.50
N GLU A 23 -9.46 3.34 0.91
CA GLU A 23 -9.97 4.58 0.33
C GLU A 23 -10.92 4.32 -0.84
N ASP A 24 -10.56 3.38 -1.72
CA ASP A 24 -11.40 3.00 -2.86
C ASP A 24 -12.71 2.33 -2.40
N LEU A 25 -12.68 1.43 -1.41
CA LEU A 25 -13.89 0.82 -0.85
C LEU A 25 -14.81 1.88 -0.23
N LYS A 26 -14.25 2.75 0.61
CA LYS A 26 -14.99 3.84 1.25
C LYS A 26 -15.67 4.70 0.20
N ARG A 27 -14.89 5.25 -0.73
CA ARG A 27 -15.37 6.15 -1.78
C ARG A 27 -16.44 5.50 -2.65
N LEU A 28 -16.18 4.32 -3.23
CA LEU A 28 -17.11 3.67 -4.15
C LEU A 28 -18.47 3.35 -3.50
N VAL A 29 -18.44 2.88 -2.24
CA VAL A 29 -19.68 2.59 -1.52
C VAL A 29 -20.37 3.90 -1.13
N THR A 30 -19.68 4.85 -0.50
CA THR A 30 -20.32 6.09 -0.04
C THR A 30 -20.89 6.92 -1.19
N ASP A 31 -20.15 7.03 -2.30
CA ASP A 31 -20.61 7.75 -3.50
C ASP A 31 -21.84 7.06 -4.07
N GLY A 32 -21.81 5.73 -4.23
CA GLY A 32 -22.95 4.96 -4.74
C GLY A 32 -24.20 5.04 -3.85
N LEU A 33 -24.03 5.06 -2.52
CA LEU A 33 -25.15 5.24 -1.58
C LEU A 33 -25.77 6.64 -1.70
N VAL A 34 -24.93 7.68 -1.83
CA VAL A 34 -25.39 9.07 -1.99
C VAL A 34 -26.07 9.29 -3.33
N GLU A 35 -25.50 8.78 -4.43
CA GLU A 35 -26.10 8.82 -5.76
C GLU A 35 -27.47 8.11 -5.80
N ALA A 36 -27.63 7.04 -5.02
CA ALA A 36 -28.90 6.33 -4.86
C ALA A 36 -29.88 7.01 -3.89
N GLY A 37 -29.51 8.15 -3.31
CA GLY A 37 -30.39 9.00 -2.49
C GLY A 37 -30.40 8.68 -1.00
N LEU A 38 -29.40 7.96 -0.48
CA LEU A 38 -29.19 7.77 0.96
C LEU A 38 -28.20 8.80 1.52
N THR A 39 -28.28 9.04 2.83
CA THR A 39 -27.30 9.85 3.57
C THR A 39 -26.78 9.09 4.79
N TYR A 40 -25.60 9.43 5.28
CA TYR A 40 -24.95 8.82 6.45
C TYR A 40 -24.24 9.90 7.27
N SER A 41 -23.95 9.65 8.55
CA SER A 41 -23.25 10.59 9.44
C SER A 41 -21.74 10.38 9.49
N GLY A 42 -21.28 9.14 9.37
CA GLY A 42 -19.86 8.77 9.45
C GLY A 42 -19.55 7.56 8.58
N ALA A 43 -18.30 7.48 8.10
CA ALA A 43 -17.81 6.33 7.35
C ALA A 43 -16.34 6.08 7.66
N HIS A 44 -16.02 4.84 8.05
CA HIS A 44 -14.69 4.43 8.47
C HIS A 44 -14.29 3.13 7.78
N ALA A 45 -13.13 3.15 7.10
CA ALA A 45 -12.61 2.01 6.38
C ALA A 45 -11.35 1.47 7.07
N LEU A 46 -11.31 0.15 7.21
CA LEU A 46 -10.30 -0.60 7.96
C LEU A 46 -9.77 -1.74 7.11
N SER A 47 -8.59 -2.25 7.45
CA SER A 47 -8.04 -3.41 6.76
C SER A 47 -7.08 -4.21 7.61
N THR A 48 -7.05 -5.49 7.31
CA THR A 48 -6.01 -6.42 7.73
C THR A 48 -5.42 -7.10 6.49
N PRO A 49 -4.36 -7.93 6.60
CA PRO A 49 -3.89 -8.75 5.49
C PRO A 49 -5.02 -9.48 4.74
N ARG A 50 -6.10 -9.88 5.43
CA ARG A 50 -7.16 -10.72 4.84
C ARG A 50 -8.51 -10.01 4.75
N ARG A 51 -8.60 -8.74 5.14
CA ARG A 51 -9.88 -8.03 5.30
C ARG A 51 -9.82 -6.64 4.71
N LEU A 52 -10.87 -6.27 3.98
CA LEU A 52 -11.29 -4.88 3.83
C LEU A 52 -12.62 -4.71 4.55
N THR A 53 -12.71 -3.74 5.45
CA THR A 53 -13.89 -3.46 6.23
C THR A 53 -14.33 -2.03 6.01
N LEU A 54 -15.64 -1.82 5.93
CA LEU A 54 -16.25 -0.50 5.90
C LEU A 54 -17.40 -0.47 6.90
N ALA A 55 -17.36 0.49 7.82
CA ALA A 55 -18.43 0.78 8.77
C ALA A 55 -19.01 2.16 8.45
N LEU A 56 -20.33 2.27 8.32
CA LEU A 56 -21.05 3.54 8.21
C LEU A 56 -21.99 3.69 9.39
N GLU A 57 -22.09 4.92 9.87
CA GLU A 57 -22.99 5.30 10.95
C GLU A 57 -24.16 6.11 10.40
N GLY A 58 -25.34 5.92 10.96
CA GLY A 58 -26.50 6.78 10.74
C GLY A 58 -27.00 6.81 9.30
N LEU A 59 -26.99 5.67 8.61
CA LEU A 59 -27.53 5.54 7.26
C LEU A 59 -29.05 5.74 7.28
N THR A 60 -29.60 6.51 6.33
CA THR A 60 -31.06 6.61 6.17
C THR A 60 -31.67 5.27 5.76
N ALA A 61 -32.80 4.90 6.36
CA ALA A 61 -33.44 3.60 6.10
C ALA A 61 -34.00 3.44 4.67
N GLU A 62 -34.26 4.55 3.98
CA GLU A 62 -34.77 4.59 2.61
C GLU A 62 -34.33 5.87 1.90
N SER A 63 -34.26 5.81 0.57
CA SER A 63 -34.09 7.00 -0.25
C SER A 63 -35.41 7.77 -0.36
N ARG A 64 -35.34 9.07 -0.56
CA ARG A 64 -36.54 9.91 -0.69
C ARG A 64 -37.27 9.60 -2.01
N PRO A 65 -38.62 9.60 -2.02
CA PRO A 65 -39.36 9.54 -3.26
C PRO A 65 -39.02 10.76 -4.12
N VAL A 66 -38.83 10.54 -5.41
CA VAL A 66 -38.53 11.60 -6.38
C VAL A 66 -39.74 11.82 -7.26
N ARG A 67 -40.20 13.06 -7.36
CA ARG A 67 -41.25 13.51 -8.27
C ARG A 67 -40.64 14.49 -9.27
N GLU A 68 -40.47 14.05 -10.51
CA GLU A 68 -39.95 14.87 -11.61
C GLU A 68 -41.11 15.30 -12.51
N GLU A 69 -41.25 16.60 -12.75
CA GLU A 69 -42.22 17.12 -13.71
C GLU A 69 -41.50 17.58 -14.98
N ARG A 70 -41.78 16.93 -16.11
CA ARG A 70 -41.25 17.32 -17.42
C ARG A 70 -42.35 17.97 -18.23
N LYS A 71 -42.12 19.21 -18.65
CA LYS A 71 -43.03 19.93 -19.54
C LYS A 71 -42.89 19.42 -20.97
N GLY A 72 -43.98 18.92 -21.52
CA GLY A 72 -44.10 18.44 -22.89
C GLY A 72 -44.59 19.52 -23.87
N PRO A 73 -44.91 19.12 -25.11
CA PRO A 73 -45.45 20.01 -26.12
C PRO A 73 -46.90 20.43 -25.81
N ALA A 74 -47.37 21.48 -26.48
CA ALA A 74 -48.76 21.92 -26.38
C ALA A 74 -49.74 20.83 -26.86
N VAL A 75 -50.95 20.81 -26.29
CA VAL A 75 -52.03 19.93 -26.75
C VAL A 75 -52.41 20.34 -28.18
N GLY A 76 -52.30 19.40 -29.12
CA GLY A 76 -52.47 19.66 -30.56
C GLY A 76 -51.16 19.94 -31.32
N ALA A 77 -50.00 19.80 -30.68
CA ALA A 77 -48.70 19.81 -31.38
C ALA A 77 -48.58 18.62 -32.37
N PRO A 78 -47.71 18.71 -33.39
CA PRO A 78 -47.53 17.64 -34.37
C PRO A 78 -47.22 16.29 -33.71
N ASP A 79 -47.78 15.21 -34.26
CA ASP A 79 -47.64 13.85 -33.71
C ASP A 79 -46.18 13.45 -33.48
N ALA A 80 -45.25 13.89 -34.33
CA ALA A 80 -43.82 13.64 -34.16
C ALA A 80 -43.25 14.22 -32.85
N ALA A 81 -43.72 15.39 -32.42
CA ALA A 81 -43.29 16.04 -31.17
C ALA A 81 -43.88 15.35 -29.94
N VAL A 82 -45.15 14.92 -30.01
CA VAL A 82 -45.81 14.16 -28.95
C VAL A 82 -45.14 12.79 -28.80
N GLN A 83 -44.91 12.07 -29.89
CA GLN A 83 -44.24 10.76 -29.88
C GLN A 83 -42.77 10.86 -29.42
N GLY A 84 -42.07 11.93 -29.78
CA GLY A 84 -40.72 12.20 -29.26
C GLY A 84 -40.71 12.42 -27.75
N PHE A 85 -41.72 13.11 -27.21
CA PHE A 85 -41.87 13.33 -25.77
C PHE A 85 -42.23 12.04 -25.03
N LEU A 86 -43.16 11.24 -25.55
CA LEU A 86 -43.50 9.94 -24.95
C LEU A 86 -42.30 8.99 -24.92
N ARG A 87 -41.46 8.96 -25.97
CA ARG A 87 -40.22 8.17 -25.97
C ARG A 87 -39.20 8.67 -24.94
N SER A 88 -39.12 9.97 -24.70
CA SER A 88 -38.14 10.54 -23.76
C SER A 88 -38.55 10.42 -22.29
N THR A 89 -39.85 10.25 -22.02
CA THR A 89 -40.40 10.02 -20.68
C THR A 89 -40.65 8.53 -20.39
N GLY A 90 -40.81 7.70 -21.42
CA GLY A 90 -41.17 6.29 -21.30
C GLY A 90 -42.63 6.08 -20.89
N MET A 91 -43.46 7.12 -20.93
CA MET A 91 -44.86 7.11 -20.51
C MET A 91 -45.79 7.02 -21.72
N MET A 92 -46.99 6.51 -21.50
CA MET A 92 -48.10 6.53 -22.46
C MET A 92 -48.84 7.87 -22.40
N LEU A 93 -49.52 8.25 -23.49
CA LEU A 93 -50.21 9.54 -23.59
C LEU A 93 -51.27 9.71 -22.51
N GLU A 94 -51.95 8.62 -22.12
CA GLU A 94 -52.98 8.62 -21.09
C GLU A 94 -52.43 8.85 -19.67
N GLN A 95 -51.10 8.71 -19.49
CA GLN A 95 -50.42 8.94 -18.23
C GLN A 95 -49.90 10.38 -18.08
N LEU A 96 -50.08 11.23 -19.09
CA LEU A 96 -49.69 12.63 -19.05
C LEU A 96 -50.80 13.50 -18.47
N GLU A 97 -50.42 14.50 -17.68
CA GLU A 97 -51.34 15.51 -17.18
C GLU A 97 -51.49 16.66 -18.19
N VAL A 98 -52.72 17.09 -18.44
CA VAL A 98 -52.97 18.34 -19.17
C VAL A 98 -53.04 19.48 -18.17
N ARG A 99 -52.16 20.47 -18.30
CA ARG A 99 -52.20 21.69 -17.49
C ARG A 99 -52.46 22.91 -18.38
N GLU A 100 -53.34 23.78 -17.92
CA GLU A 100 -53.71 25.00 -18.62
C GLU A 100 -52.80 26.15 -18.18
N GLY A 101 -52.21 26.86 -19.13
CA GLY A 101 -51.34 28.00 -18.87
C GLY A 101 -51.60 29.16 -19.82
N ALA A 102 -50.87 30.26 -19.64
CA ALA A 102 -51.07 31.50 -20.40
C ALA A 102 -50.92 31.38 -21.94
N LYS A 103 -50.36 30.27 -22.44
CA LYS A 103 -50.17 29.96 -23.86
C LYS A 103 -51.00 28.77 -24.36
N GLY A 104 -52.01 28.33 -23.60
CA GLY A 104 -52.87 27.18 -23.92
C GLY A 104 -52.55 25.91 -23.11
N LYS A 105 -53.27 24.82 -23.44
CA LYS A 105 -53.13 23.52 -22.78
C LYS A 105 -51.81 22.85 -23.17
N THR A 106 -51.05 22.35 -22.20
CA THR A 106 -49.75 21.69 -22.39
C THR A 106 -49.71 20.35 -21.70
N TRP A 107 -49.04 19.36 -22.31
CA TRP A 107 -48.80 18.06 -21.68
C TRP A 107 -47.69 18.13 -20.65
N PHE A 108 -47.85 17.43 -19.52
CA PHE A 108 -46.83 17.27 -18.49
C PHE A 108 -46.68 15.79 -18.14
N ALA A 109 -45.44 15.33 -18.10
CA ALA A 109 -45.11 14.01 -17.56
C ALA A 109 -44.72 14.20 -16.10
N VAL A 110 -45.50 13.61 -15.19
CA VAL A 110 -45.16 13.52 -13.77
C VAL A 110 -44.61 12.12 -13.53
N ILE A 111 -43.29 12.04 -13.34
CA ILE A 111 -42.58 10.78 -13.10
C ILE A 111 -42.36 10.68 -11.59
N GLU A 112 -43.07 9.76 -10.95
CA GLU A 112 -42.91 9.44 -9.54
C GLU A 112 -42.10 8.16 -9.39
N ARG A 113 -40.99 8.24 -8.68
CA ARG A 113 -40.17 7.09 -8.29
C ARG A 113 -40.30 6.92 -6.78
N PRO A 114 -40.86 5.79 -6.30
CA PRO A 114 -40.93 5.54 -4.87
C PRO A 114 -39.52 5.46 -4.28
N GLY A 115 -39.42 5.80 -2.99
CA GLY A 115 -38.20 5.57 -2.22
C GLY A 115 -37.80 4.09 -2.26
N ARG A 116 -36.49 3.83 -2.22
CA ARG A 116 -35.95 2.47 -2.18
C ARG A 116 -35.36 2.22 -0.80
N SER A 117 -35.54 1.02 -0.27
CA SER A 117 -34.95 0.66 1.02
C SER A 117 -33.43 0.69 0.96
N ALA A 118 -32.79 1.06 2.07
CA ALA A 118 -31.34 1.04 2.21
C ALA A 118 -30.77 -0.34 1.90
N ARG A 119 -31.44 -1.39 2.37
CA ARG A 119 -31.09 -2.78 2.09
C ARG A 119 -30.96 -3.08 0.59
N ALA A 120 -31.90 -2.64 -0.24
CA ALA A 120 -31.85 -2.89 -1.68
C ALA A 120 -30.74 -2.08 -2.35
N ILE A 121 -30.57 -0.82 -1.96
CA ILE A 121 -29.52 0.06 -2.48
C ILE A 121 -28.14 -0.47 -2.12
N VAL A 122 -27.91 -0.84 -0.85
CA VAL A 122 -26.63 -1.37 -0.37
C VAL A 122 -26.25 -2.64 -1.12
N ALA A 123 -27.20 -3.56 -1.36
CA ALA A 123 -26.94 -4.78 -2.11
C ALA A 123 -26.40 -4.47 -3.52
N GLU A 124 -27.07 -3.58 -4.26
CA GLU A 124 -26.67 -3.19 -5.62
C GLU A 124 -25.33 -2.45 -5.65
N VAL A 125 -25.15 -1.47 -4.75
CA VAL A 125 -23.93 -0.66 -4.68
C VAL A 125 -22.73 -1.52 -4.30
N LEU A 126 -22.87 -2.41 -3.31
CA LEU A 126 -21.79 -3.28 -2.89
C LEU A 126 -21.45 -4.32 -3.96
N GLU A 127 -22.45 -4.93 -4.61
CA GLU A 127 -22.21 -5.83 -5.74
C GLU A 127 -21.45 -5.13 -6.87
N ALA A 128 -21.89 -3.93 -7.27
CA ALA A 128 -21.23 -3.14 -8.30
C ALA A 128 -19.78 -2.76 -7.89
N THR A 129 -19.59 -2.41 -6.62
CA THR A 129 -18.27 -2.08 -6.06
C THR A 129 -17.32 -3.28 -6.12
N ILE A 130 -17.77 -4.47 -5.70
CA ILE A 130 -16.94 -5.69 -5.72
C ILE A 130 -16.58 -6.06 -7.16
N ARG A 131 -17.54 -6.01 -8.09
CA ARG A 131 -17.31 -6.39 -9.50
C ARG A 131 -16.35 -5.44 -10.22
N ASN A 132 -16.34 -4.17 -9.86
CA ASN A 132 -15.57 -3.12 -10.53
C ASN A 132 -14.40 -2.58 -9.68
N PHE A 133 -13.99 -3.32 -8.65
CA PHE A 133 -13.01 -2.82 -7.69
C PHE A 133 -11.65 -2.53 -8.36
N PRO A 134 -11.07 -1.32 -8.19
CA PRO A 134 -9.94 -0.84 -8.98
C PRO A 134 -8.59 -1.35 -8.47
N TRP A 135 -8.44 -2.67 -8.38
CA TRP A 135 -7.17 -3.30 -8.01
C TRP A 135 -6.07 -2.98 -9.02
N PRO A 136 -4.87 -2.51 -8.60
CA PRO A 136 -3.74 -2.30 -9.50
C PRO A 136 -3.32 -3.57 -10.25
N LYS A 137 -3.54 -4.72 -9.61
CA LYS A 137 -3.36 -6.05 -10.18
C LYS A 137 -4.46 -6.97 -9.65
N SER A 138 -5.30 -7.47 -10.54
CA SER A 138 -6.34 -8.46 -10.24
C SER A 138 -6.21 -9.69 -11.14
N MET A 139 -6.77 -10.81 -10.67
CA MET A 139 -6.79 -12.09 -11.37
C MET A 139 -8.16 -12.73 -11.25
N ARG A 140 -8.49 -13.63 -12.17
CA ARG A 140 -9.58 -14.59 -11.99
C ARG A 140 -9.03 -15.81 -11.27
N TRP A 141 -9.82 -16.36 -10.35
CA TRP A 141 -9.39 -17.46 -9.49
C TRP A 141 -10.27 -18.70 -9.74
N GLY A 142 -9.63 -19.87 -9.86
CA GLY A 142 -10.32 -21.12 -10.15
C GLY A 142 -11.12 -21.05 -11.46
N ALA A 143 -12.37 -21.50 -11.43
CA ALA A 143 -13.32 -21.41 -12.54
C ALA A 143 -14.18 -20.13 -12.51
N GLY A 144 -13.95 -19.24 -11.54
CA GLY A 144 -14.76 -18.03 -11.32
C GLY A 144 -14.50 -16.92 -12.33
N SER A 145 -15.48 -16.04 -12.48
CA SER A 145 -15.42 -14.89 -13.39
C SER A 145 -14.96 -13.61 -12.71
N LEU A 146 -15.11 -13.55 -11.38
CA LEU A 146 -14.74 -12.42 -10.53
C LEU A 146 -13.23 -12.13 -10.62
N ARG A 147 -12.91 -10.85 -10.87
CA ARG A 147 -11.54 -10.34 -10.80
C ARG A 147 -11.30 -9.74 -9.41
N TRP A 148 -10.38 -10.33 -8.66
CA TRP A 148 -10.00 -9.84 -7.34
C TRP A 148 -8.48 -9.93 -7.15
N VAL A 149 -7.94 -9.20 -6.18
CA VAL A 149 -6.48 -9.22 -5.88
C VAL A 149 -6.00 -10.62 -5.48
N ARG A 150 -6.86 -11.36 -4.76
CA ARG A 150 -6.68 -12.71 -4.25
C ARG A 150 -8.04 -13.42 -4.16
N PRO A 151 -8.15 -14.73 -3.88
CA PRO A 151 -9.46 -15.35 -3.70
C PRO A 151 -10.27 -14.66 -2.58
N LEU A 152 -11.47 -14.16 -2.91
CA LEU A 152 -12.46 -13.69 -1.94
C LEU A 152 -13.21 -14.90 -1.39
N HIS A 153 -13.35 -14.99 -0.07
CA HIS A 153 -13.90 -16.16 0.63
C HIS A 153 -15.30 -15.92 1.21
N SER A 154 -15.55 -14.72 1.75
CA SER A 154 -16.85 -14.37 2.30
C SER A 154 -17.11 -12.88 2.24
N ILE A 155 -18.39 -12.53 2.22
CA ILE A 155 -18.89 -11.17 2.32
C ILE A 155 -19.73 -11.09 3.59
N LEU A 156 -19.42 -10.16 4.47
CA LEU A 156 -20.27 -9.76 5.58
C LEU A 156 -20.97 -8.47 5.18
N CYS A 157 -22.29 -8.43 5.29
CA CYS A 157 -23.06 -7.21 5.02
C CYS A 157 -24.27 -7.15 5.94
N VAL A 158 -24.18 -6.32 6.98
CA VAL A 158 -25.16 -6.24 8.06
C VAL A 158 -25.62 -4.80 8.22
N LEU A 159 -26.93 -4.58 8.23
CA LEU A 159 -27.54 -3.36 8.72
C LEU A 159 -27.99 -3.58 10.16
N SER A 160 -27.72 -2.63 11.05
CA SER A 160 -28.09 -2.75 12.46
C SER A 160 -28.66 -1.45 13.01
N ASP A 161 -29.77 -1.52 13.72
CA ASP A 161 -30.36 -0.40 14.43
C ASP A 161 -30.84 -0.82 15.85
N GLU A 162 -31.62 0.03 16.50
CA GLU A 162 -32.18 -0.25 17.84
C GLU A 162 -33.15 -1.44 17.88
N HIS A 163 -33.69 -1.86 16.73
CA HIS A 163 -34.62 -2.98 16.61
C HIS A 163 -33.92 -4.30 16.31
N GLY A 164 -32.66 -4.27 15.88
CA GLY A 164 -31.83 -5.46 15.70
C GLY A 164 -30.89 -5.36 14.50
N ALA A 165 -30.37 -6.52 14.09
CA ALA A 165 -29.44 -6.65 12.98
C ALA A 165 -30.03 -7.52 11.87
N GLU A 166 -29.93 -7.06 10.62
CA GLU A 166 -30.36 -7.79 9.44
C GLU A 166 -29.21 -7.96 8.43
N VAL A 167 -29.17 -9.12 7.77
CA VAL A 167 -28.24 -9.38 6.66
C VAL A 167 -28.81 -8.79 5.39
N VAL A 168 -27.99 -8.02 4.67
CA VAL A 168 -28.31 -7.52 3.33
C VAL A 168 -28.08 -8.66 2.32
N PRO A 169 -29.12 -9.11 1.59
CA PRO A 169 -29.01 -10.24 0.69
C PRO A 169 -28.34 -9.80 -0.61
N LEU A 170 -27.13 -10.29 -0.85
CA LEU A 170 -26.42 -10.17 -2.12
C LEU A 170 -25.60 -11.43 -2.38
N ASP A 171 -25.33 -11.72 -3.65
CA ASP A 171 -24.53 -12.85 -4.10
C ASP A 171 -23.57 -12.36 -5.19
N VAL A 172 -22.27 -12.57 -4.99
CA VAL A 172 -21.25 -12.26 -5.99
C VAL A 172 -20.50 -13.52 -6.36
N ASP A 173 -20.76 -14.03 -7.56
CA ASP A 173 -20.07 -15.20 -8.13
C ASP A 173 -20.20 -16.45 -7.21
N GLY A 174 -21.35 -16.61 -6.53
CA GLY A 174 -21.63 -17.70 -5.60
C GLY A 174 -21.27 -17.40 -4.13
N ILE A 175 -20.69 -16.23 -3.84
CA ILE A 175 -20.37 -15.78 -2.48
C ILE A 175 -21.57 -15.00 -1.94
N ARG A 176 -22.41 -15.66 -1.15
CA ARG A 176 -23.56 -15.03 -0.48
C ARG A 176 -23.12 -14.22 0.73
N ALA A 177 -23.66 -13.02 0.87
CA ALA A 177 -23.45 -12.23 2.07
C ALA A 177 -24.12 -12.88 3.29
N GLY A 178 -23.46 -12.73 4.44
CA GLY A 178 -23.93 -13.23 5.73
C GLY A 178 -23.53 -12.31 6.89
N ASN A 179 -23.64 -12.83 8.10
CA ASN A 179 -23.19 -12.17 9.33
C ASN A 179 -22.07 -12.93 10.05
N VAL A 180 -21.43 -13.89 9.36
CA VAL A 180 -20.40 -14.78 9.93
C VAL A 180 -19.02 -14.37 9.43
N THR A 181 -18.08 -14.21 10.35
CA THR A 181 -16.65 -13.99 10.06
C THR A 181 -15.79 -14.99 10.83
N ARG A 182 -14.47 -14.82 10.81
CA ARG A 182 -13.48 -15.68 11.49
C ARG A 182 -12.42 -14.82 12.19
N GLY A 183 -11.72 -15.39 13.16
CA GLY A 183 -10.57 -14.73 13.76
C GLY A 183 -9.28 -14.90 12.97
N HIS A 184 -8.18 -14.82 13.71
CA HIS A 184 -6.85 -15.11 13.21
C HIS A 184 -6.73 -16.53 12.64
N ARG A 185 -6.04 -16.69 11.50
CA ARG A 185 -5.96 -17.96 10.75
C ARG A 185 -5.51 -19.15 11.59
N PHE A 186 -4.62 -18.89 12.55
CA PHE A 186 -3.98 -19.93 13.35
C PHE A 186 -4.38 -19.90 14.82
N LEU A 187 -4.71 -18.72 15.37
CA LEU A 187 -4.96 -18.56 16.81
C LEU A 187 -6.45 -18.70 17.16
N ALA A 188 -7.34 -18.34 16.23
CA ALA A 188 -8.80 -18.45 16.42
C ALA A 188 -9.50 -18.64 15.05
N PRO A 189 -9.33 -19.82 14.41
CA PRO A 189 -9.86 -20.07 13.06
C PRO A 189 -11.39 -20.24 13.01
N ASP A 190 -12.00 -20.48 14.17
CA ASP A 190 -13.44 -20.75 14.28
C ASP A 190 -14.28 -19.55 13.83
N ALA A 191 -15.41 -19.88 13.22
CA ALA A 191 -16.34 -18.89 12.71
C ALA A 191 -17.27 -18.37 13.81
N PHE A 192 -17.61 -17.10 13.76
CA PHE A 192 -18.55 -16.48 14.69
C PHE A 192 -19.44 -15.45 14.00
N SER A 193 -20.67 -15.31 14.49
CA SER A 193 -21.62 -14.32 13.99
C SER A 193 -21.45 -12.97 14.68
N VAL A 194 -21.78 -11.90 13.96
CA VAL A 194 -21.76 -10.52 14.47
C VAL A 194 -23.08 -9.80 14.20
N THR A 195 -23.38 -8.80 15.00
CA THR A 195 -24.63 -8.02 14.89
C THR A 195 -24.41 -6.56 14.47
N GLY A 196 -23.18 -6.07 14.43
CA GLY A 196 -22.85 -4.68 14.09
C GLY A 196 -21.35 -4.43 14.24
N PHE A 197 -20.89 -3.21 13.97
CA PHE A 197 -19.46 -2.89 13.96
C PHE A 197 -18.77 -3.07 15.33
N GLU A 198 -19.41 -2.64 16.41
CA GLU A 198 -18.84 -2.72 17.76
C GLU A 198 -18.65 -4.18 18.22
N ASP A 199 -19.67 -5.01 18.03
CA ASP A 199 -19.61 -6.45 18.31
C ASP A 199 -18.56 -7.15 17.43
N TYR A 200 -18.50 -6.77 16.15
CA TYR A 200 -17.49 -7.26 15.21
C TYR A 200 -16.06 -6.93 15.64
N ALA A 201 -15.78 -5.67 15.98
CA ALA A 201 -14.46 -5.24 16.42
C ALA A 201 -14.06 -5.92 17.74
N ALA A 202 -14.98 -5.99 18.71
CA ALA A 202 -14.73 -6.64 19.99
C ALA A 202 -14.45 -8.15 19.85
N LYS A 203 -15.24 -8.87 19.04
CA LYS A 203 -15.04 -10.30 18.79
C LYS A 203 -13.78 -10.58 17.99
N LEU A 204 -13.45 -9.75 16.99
CA LEU A 204 -12.19 -9.86 16.26
C LEU A 204 -10.98 -9.69 17.20
N LYS A 205 -11.01 -8.68 18.08
CA LYS A 205 -9.92 -8.48 19.06
C LYS A 205 -9.75 -9.68 19.99
N ARG A 206 -10.85 -10.27 20.48
CA ARG A 206 -10.82 -11.54 21.26
C ARG A 206 -10.33 -12.73 20.45
N ALA A 207 -10.52 -12.70 19.13
CA ALA A 207 -10.09 -13.71 18.19
C ALA A 207 -8.74 -13.36 17.52
N PHE A 208 -7.90 -12.58 18.20
CA PHE A 208 -6.53 -12.23 17.79
C PHE A 208 -6.46 -11.48 16.45
N VAL A 209 -7.35 -10.52 16.23
CA VAL A 209 -7.31 -9.62 15.08
C VAL A 209 -7.40 -8.20 15.58
N MET A 210 -6.29 -7.47 15.50
CA MET A 210 -6.28 -6.03 15.68
C MET A 210 -6.69 -5.40 14.35
N LEU A 211 -7.92 -4.89 14.26
CA LEU A 211 -8.54 -4.52 12.99
C LEU A 211 -7.95 -3.23 12.40
N ASP A 212 -7.65 -2.24 13.25
CA ASP A 212 -7.18 -0.93 12.83
C ASP A 212 -5.69 -0.95 12.46
N PRO A 213 -5.31 -0.62 11.21
CA PRO A 213 -3.91 -0.54 10.83
C PRO A 213 -3.12 0.53 11.60
N ALA A 214 -3.76 1.61 12.08
CA ALA A 214 -3.13 2.62 12.92
C ALA A 214 -2.84 2.07 14.32
N GLU A 215 -3.84 1.44 14.96
CA GLU A 215 -3.65 0.73 16.25
C GLU A 215 -2.52 -0.31 16.14
N ARG A 216 -2.49 -1.09 15.04
CA ARG A 216 -1.41 -2.06 14.79
C ARG A 216 -0.05 -1.41 14.66
N ALA A 217 0.06 -0.31 13.91
CA ALA A 217 1.34 0.39 13.73
C ALA A 217 1.84 0.98 15.06
N GLU A 218 0.96 1.59 15.85
CA GLU A 218 1.31 2.15 17.16
C GLU A 218 1.77 1.06 18.13
N HIS A 219 1.06 -0.07 18.19
CA HIS A 219 1.42 -1.22 19.02
C HIS A 219 2.80 -1.77 18.64
N ILE A 220 3.04 -2.01 17.34
CA ILE A 220 4.35 -2.49 16.86
C ILE A 220 5.46 -1.50 17.25
N TRP A 221 5.23 -0.20 17.03
CA TRP A 221 6.23 0.82 17.30
C TRP A 221 6.56 0.95 18.79
N HIS A 222 5.54 0.90 19.65
CA HIS A 222 5.72 0.95 21.09
C HIS A 222 6.53 -0.26 21.59
N ASP A 223 6.12 -1.46 21.21
CA ASP A 223 6.79 -2.69 21.63
C ASP A 223 8.22 -2.80 21.09
N ALA A 224 8.44 -2.38 19.85
CA ALA A 224 9.78 -2.33 19.25
C ALA A 224 10.72 -1.41 20.03
N GLN A 225 10.25 -0.21 20.39
CA GLN A 225 11.03 0.73 21.19
C GLN A 225 11.31 0.19 22.59
N ASN A 226 10.31 -0.40 23.26
CA ASN A 226 10.47 -0.98 24.58
C ASN A 226 11.50 -2.12 24.57
N ALA A 227 11.39 -3.04 23.59
CA ALA A 227 12.31 -4.16 23.45
C ALA A 227 13.75 -3.68 23.15
N ALA A 228 13.91 -2.70 22.25
CA ALA A 228 15.20 -2.12 21.92
C ALA A 228 15.82 -1.41 23.14
N PHE A 229 15.04 -0.59 23.85
CA PHE A 229 15.48 0.13 25.03
C PHE A 229 15.97 -0.80 26.13
N ALA A 230 15.22 -1.86 26.44
CA ALA A 230 15.62 -2.89 27.40
C ALA A 230 16.96 -3.57 27.03
N ALA A 231 17.29 -3.58 25.74
CA ALA A 231 18.51 -4.16 25.19
C ALA A 231 19.64 -3.13 24.95
N GLY A 232 19.45 -1.88 25.37
CA GLY A 232 20.41 -0.78 25.20
C GLY A 232 20.53 -0.26 23.76
N LEU A 233 19.51 -0.49 22.92
CA LEU A 233 19.45 -0.09 21.52
C LEU A 233 18.31 0.90 21.27
N GLU A 234 18.34 1.53 20.10
CA GLU A 234 17.28 2.36 19.54
C GLU A 234 16.82 1.79 18.21
N VAL A 235 15.51 1.73 17.98
CA VAL A 235 14.97 1.37 16.67
C VAL A 235 15.20 2.53 15.70
N VAL A 236 15.70 2.23 14.51
CA VAL A 236 15.79 3.20 13.42
C VAL A 236 14.39 3.44 12.88
N GLU A 237 13.90 4.68 12.99
CA GLU A 237 12.55 5.03 12.53
C GLU A 237 12.40 4.85 11.02
N ASP A 238 11.36 4.14 10.64
CA ASP A 238 11.00 3.92 9.25
C ASP A 238 9.47 3.78 9.12
N LYS A 239 8.80 4.91 8.87
CA LYS A 239 7.34 4.97 8.79
C LYS A 239 6.78 4.14 7.63
N GLY A 240 7.53 4.03 6.54
CA GLY A 240 7.15 3.23 5.38
C GLY A 240 7.17 1.74 5.70
N LEU A 241 8.25 1.27 6.34
CA LEU A 241 8.35 -0.11 6.79
C LEU A 241 7.32 -0.42 7.88
N LEU A 242 7.07 0.52 8.79
CA LEU A 242 6.05 0.35 9.84
C LEU A 242 4.64 0.14 9.25
N ALA A 243 4.26 0.96 8.28
CA ALA A 243 3.00 0.79 7.58
C ALA A 243 2.93 -0.54 6.80
N GLU A 244 4.05 -0.96 6.19
CA GLU A 244 4.13 -2.24 5.49
C GLU A 244 3.98 -3.42 6.47
N VAL A 245 4.76 -3.46 7.56
CA VAL A 245 4.73 -4.52 8.57
C VAL A 245 3.37 -4.60 9.26
N ALA A 246 2.76 -3.47 9.62
CA ALA A 246 1.39 -3.43 10.15
C ALA A 246 0.35 -3.96 9.14
N GLY A 247 0.65 -3.92 7.85
CA GLY A 247 -0.14 -4.52 6.78
C GLY A 247 0.16 -6.01 6.53
N LEU A 248 1.20 -6.60 7.13
CA LEU A 248 1.55 -8.02 6.98
C LEU A 248 0.98 -8.91 8.08
N VAL A 249 0.54 -8.32 9.20
CA VAL A 249 0.09 -9.06 10.38
C VAL A 249 -1.31 -8.62 10.82
N GLU A 250 -2.04 -9.55 11.42
CA GLU A 250 -3.32 -9.32 12.11
C GLU A 250 -3.14 -9.22 13.62
N TRP A 251 -2.15 -9.92 14.18
CA TRP A 251 -1.80 -9.91 15.60
C TRP A 251 -0.28 -9.76 15.77
N PRO A 252 0.23 -8.53 15.96
CA PRO A 252 1.67 -8.28 16.00
C PRO A 252 2.31 -8.82 17.29
N VAL A 253 3.36 -9.63 17.14
CA VAL A 253 4.25 -10.05 18.23
C VAL A 253 5.67 -9.61 17.89
N VAL A 254 6.17 -8.61 18.62
CA VAL A 254 7.49 -8.01 18.36
C VAL A 254 8.61 -8.82 19.00
N LEU A 255 9.64 -9.12 18.22
CA LEU A 255 10.83 -9.87 18.65
C LEU A 255 12.10 -9.08 18.30
N LEU A 256 13.01 -8.95 19.26
CA LEU A 256 14.32 -8.32 19.06
C LEU A 256 15.40 -9.39 18.89
N GLY A 257 16.13 -9.33 17.78
CA GLY A 257 17.29 -10.16 17.49
C GLY A 257 18.60 -9.38 17.52
N ARG A 258 19.71 -10.13 17.58
CA ARG A 258 21.08 -9.60 17.50
C ARG A 258 21.70 -9.94 16.15
N ILE A 259 22.48 -9.01 15.62
CA ILE A 259 23.30 -9.25 14.42
C ILE A 259 24.56 -10.02 14.83
N GLY A 260 24.97 -10.99 14.01
CA GLY A 260 26.21 -11.74 14.22
C GLY A 260 27.43 -10.82 14.22
N ALA A 261 28.38 -11.07 15.11
CA ALA A 261 29.57 -10.23 15.28
C ALA A 261 30.38 -10.07 13.98
N GLU A 262 30.36 -11.11 13.14
CA GLU A 262 31.03 -11.16 11.84
C GLU A 262 30.45 -10.18 10.80
N PHE A 263 29.24 -9.65 11.02
CA PHE A 263 28.54 -8.72 10.13
C PHE A 263 28.58 -7.27 10.61
N LEU A 264 29.03 -7.01 11.84
CA LEU A 264 29.07 -5.66 12.43
C LEU A 264 30.06 -4.72 11.72
N GLY A 265 30.96 -5.26 10.89
CA GLY A 265 31.87 -4.49 10.05
C GLY A 265 31.28 -4.04 8.71
N LEU A 266 30.06 -4.50 8.36
CA LEU A 266 29.40 -4.04 7.15
C LEU A 266 28.94 -2.58 7.30
N PRO A 267 28.90 -1.80 6.19
CA PRO A 267 28.30 -0.48 6.21
C PRO A 267 26.85 -0.51 6.75
N PRO A 268 26.44 0.47 7.56
CA PRO A 268 25.10 0.50 8.14
C PRO A 268 23.99 0.57 7.07
N GLU A 269 24.24 1.16 5.90
CA GLU A 269 23.30 1.16 4.78
C GLU A 269 23.11 -0.23 4.18
N VAL A 270 24.17 -1.04 4.09
CA VAL A 270 24.08 -2.44 3.62
C VAL A 270 23.24 -3.28 4.57
N LEU A 271 23.49 -3.14 5.88
CA LEU A 271 22.72 -3.82 6.92
C LEU A 271 21.24 -3.41 6.86
N GLN A 272 20.97 -2.11 6.79
CA GLN A 272 19.61 -1.57 6.72
C GLN A 272 18.86 -2.05 5.49
N THR A 273 19.45 -1.93 4.30
CA THR A 273 18.81 -2.34 3.03
C THR A 273 18.54 -3.85 3.03
N SER A 274 19.51 -4.67 3.45
CA SER A 274 19.35 -6.13 3.52
C SER A 274 18.19 -6.54 4.43
N MET A 275 18.06 -5.90 5.60
CA MET A 275 17.00 -6.18 6.56
C MET A 275 15.64 -5.65 6.10
N ARG A 276 15.60 -4.43 5.59
CA ARG A 276 14.38 -3.75 5.16
C ARG A 276 13.75 -4.44 3.95
N GLU A 277 14.51 -4.65 2.88
CA GLU A 277 13.93 -5.09 1.61
C GLU A 277 13.61 -6.58 1.60
N HIS A 278 14.53 -7.42 2.12
CA HIS A 278 14.40 -8.87 2.02
C HIS A 278 13.62 -9.51 3.17
N GLN A 279 13.62 -8.90 4.35
CA GLN A 279 13.08 -9.51 5.57
C GLN A 279 12.03 -8.66 6.29
N LYS A 280 11.86 -7.39 5.90
CA LYS A 280 10.94 -6.44 6.56
C LYS A 280 11.26 -6.25 8.04
N PHE A 281 12.55 -6.26 8.39
CA PHE A 281 13.03 -6.03 9.75
C PHE A 281 13.43 -4.57 9.95
N PHE A 282 13.12 -4.02 11.12
CA PHE A 282 13.65 -2.72 11.51
C PHE A 282 15.08 -2.90 12.01
N SER A 283 15.94 -1.94 11.71
CA SER A 283 17.29 -1.91 12.26
C SER A 283 17.27 -1.38 13.69
N ALA A 284 18.08 -1.97 14.57
CA ALA A 284 18.29 -1.46 15.91
C ALA A 284 19.76 -1.04 16.10
N ARG A 285 19.96 0.25 16.37
CA ARG A 285 21.29 0.85 16.52
C ARG A 285 21.68 1.00 17.98
N ASN A 286 22.97 0.92 18.24
CA ASN A 286 23.53 1.29 19.51
C ASN A 286 23.79 2.82 19.53
N PRO A 287 23.11 3.59 20.38
CA PRO A 287 23.25 5.05 20.39
C PRO A 287 24.64 5.55 20.78
N LYS A 288 25.46 4.72 21.44
CA LYS A 288 26.83 5.08 21.83
C LYS A 288 27.82 4.95 20.68
N THR A 289 27.61 3.97 19.80
CA THR A 289 28.56 3.63 18.72
C THR A 289 28.04 4.02 17.34
N GLY A 290 26.74 4.30 17.21
CA GLY A 290 26.06 4.49 15.94
C GLY A 290 25.90 3.22 15.10
N ARG A 291 26.43 2.07 15.55
CA ARG A 291 26.39 0.83 14.77
C ARG A 291 25.04 0.14 14.88
N ILE A 292 24.65 -0.53 13.80
CA ILE A 292 23.50 -1.42 13.80
C ILE A 292 23.93 -2.76 14.43
N GLU A 293 23.39 -3.08 15.60
CA GLU A 293 23.80 -4.24 16.41
C GLU A 293 22.63 -5.24 16.62
N GLY A 294 21.42 -4.86 16.24
CA GLY A 294 20.24 -5.71 16.33
C GLY A 294 19.22 -5.42 15.24
N PHE A 295 18.16 -6.21 15.27
CA PHE A 295 17.02 -6.07 14.37
C PHE A 295 15.73 -6.37 15.10
N VAL A 296 14.64 -5.74 14.67
CA VAL A 296 13.30 -6.03 15.17
C VAL A 296 12.50 -6.70 14.07
N THR A 297 11.91 -7.84 14.38
CA THR A 297 10.98 -8.57 13.51
C THR A 297 9.62 -8.68 14.18
N VAL A 298 8.56 -8.81 13.39
CA VAL A 298 7.18 -8.89 13.89
C VAL A 298 6.56 -10.18 13.39
N ALA A 299 6.26 -11.08 14.32
CA ALA A 299 5.51 -12.30 14.03
C ALA A 299 4.00 -12.00 14.05
N ASN A 300 3.23 -12.87 13.40
CA ASN A 300 1.77 -12.82 13.38
C ASN A 300 1.12 -13.84 14.33
N THR A 301 1.91 -14.47 15.20
CA THR A 301 1.45 -15.53 16.10
C THR A 301 2.22 -15.49 17.40
N GLU A 302 1.52 -15.68 18.51
CA GLU A 302 2.13 -15.95 19.81
C GLU A 302 2.64 -17.40 19.83
N ALA A 303 3.95 -17.56 19.94
CA ALA A 303 4.58 -18.87 20.05
C ALA A 303 4.71 -19.30 21.52
N ALA A 304 4.54 -20.59 21.79
CA ALA A 304 4.62 -21.15 23.15
C ALA A 304 6.00 -20.96 23.82
N ASP A 305 7.05 -20.77 23.04
CA ASP A 305 8.42 -20.53 23.50
C ASP A 305 8.78 -19.03 23.52
N HIS A 306 7.77 -18.15 23.57
CA HIS A 306 7.92 -16.70 23.51
C HIS A 306 8.70 -16.21 22.28
N GLY A 307 8.62 -16.94 21.17
CA GLY A 307 9.19 -16.55 19.88
C GLY A 307 10.66 -16.94 19.70
N ALA A 308 11.25 -17.72 20.61
CA ALA A 308 12.66 -18.13 20.51
C ALA A 308 12.96 -18.90 19.21
N THR A 309 12.09 -19.83 18.81
CA THR A 309 12.23 -20.59 17.56
C THR A 309 12.07 -19.70 16.33
N ILE A 310 11.10 -18.78 16.36
CA ILE A 310 10.87 -17.80 15.29
C ILE A 310 12.11 -16.93 15.12
N LEU A 311 12.64 -16.40 16.22
CA LEU A 311 13.81 -15.54 16.22
C LEU A 311 15.06 -16.27 15.69
N LYS A 312 15.27 -17.53 16.10
CA LYS A 312 16.36 -18.37 15.59
C LYS A 312 16.24 -18.61 14.08
N GLY A 313 15.03 -18.86 13.59
CA GLY A 313 14.75 -18.99 12.16
C GLY A 313 15.08 -17.71 11.39
N ASN A 314 14.55 -16.58 11.85
CA ASN A 314 14.81 -15.26 11.28
C ASN A 314 16.31 -14.91 11.28
N GLN A 315 17.01 -15.21 12.37
CA GLN A 315 18.46 -14.98 12.47
C GLN A 315 19.25 -15.84 11.48
N LYS A 316 18.84 -17.10 11.25
CA LYS A 316 19.46 -17.96 10.23
C LYS A 316 19.27 -17.40 8.82
N VAL A 317 18.07 -16.93 8.50
CA VAL A 317 17.77 -16.34 7.18
C VAL A 317 18.54 -15.04 6.99
N LEU A 318 18.55 -14.16 8.00
CA LEU A 318 19.31 -12.91 7.96
C LEU A 318 20.81 -13.16 7.83
N SER A 319 21.36 -14.10 8.61
CA SER A 319 22.78 -14.45 8.55
C SER A 319 23.19 -14.92 7.16
N ALA A 320 22.38 -15.75 6.50
CA ALA A 320 22.67 -16.16 5.12
C ALA A 320 22.73 -14.97 4.15
N ARG A 321 21.78 -14.03 4.25
CA ARG A 321 21.77 -12.82 3.41
C ARG A 321 22.94 -11.88 3.70
N LEU A 322 23.29 -11.71 4.98
CA LEU A 322 24.42 -10.87 5.37
C LEU A 322 25.77 -11.50 5.01
N SER A 323 25.86 -12.83 4.92
CA SER A 323 27.04 -13.51 4.38
C SER A 323 27.25 -13.19 2.90
N ASP A 324 26.18 -13.19 2.09
CA ASP A 324 26.25 -12.79 0.68
C ASP A 324 26.71 -11.33 0.56
N ALA A 325 26.07 -10.42 1.30
CA ALA A 325 26.44 -9.01 1.34
C ALA A 325 27.90 -8.79 1.78
N LYS A 326 28.35 -9.53 2.80
CA LYS A 326 29.73 -9.50 3.26
C LYS A 326 30.71 -9.97 2.19
N PHE A 327 30.39 -11.04 1.49
CA PHE A 327 31.20 -11.52 0.38
C PHE A 327 31.34 -10.47 -0.73
N PHE A 328 30.23 -9.81 -1.12
CA PHE A 328 30.28 -8.73 -2.10
C PHE A 328 31.14 -7.56 -1.63
N TRP A 329 30.95 -7.12 -0.38
CA TRP A 329 31.73 -6.05 0.23
C TRP A 329 33.24 -6.35 0.24
N GLU A 330 33.63 -7.55 0.68
CA GLU A 330 35.03 -7.96 0.74
C GLU A 330 35.64 -8.12 -0.66
N ASN A 331 34.87 -8.64 -1.62
CA ASN A 331 35.29 -8.74 -3.00
C ASN A 331 35.54 -7.36 -3.62
N ASP A 332 34.59 -6.44 -3.43
CA ASP A 332 34.69 -5.08 -3.97
C ASP A 332 35.87 -4.32 -3.35
N LEU A 333 36.08 -4.44 -2.02
CA LEU A 333 37.26 -3.88 -1.36
C LEU A 333 38.57 -4.46 -1.90
N ARG A 334 38.60 -5.76 -2.23
CA ARG A 334 39.78 -6.37 -2.86
C ARG A 334 40.03 -5.81 -4.25
N THR A 335 39.00 -5.62 -5.07
CA THR A 335 39.12 -4.95 -6.38
C THR A 335 39.68 -3.54 -6.21
N VAL A 336 39.13 -2.74 -5.28
CA VAL A 336 39.64 -1.39 -4.99
C VAL A 336 41.10 -1.41 -4.54
N ALA A 337 41.48 -2.35 -3.67
CA ALA A 337 42.85 -2.46 -3.18
C ALA A 337 43.86 -2.87 -4.27
N GLN A 338 43.43 -3.64 -5.27
CA GLN A 338 44.30 -4.16 -6.34
C GLN A 338 44.34 -3.24 -7.56
N GLU A 339 43.21 -2.66 -7.93
CA GLU A 339 43.01 -1.97 -9.21
C GLU A 339 42.61 -0.49 -9.04
N GLY A 340 42.35 -0.06 -7.80
CA GLY A 340 41.87 1.28 -7.51
C GLY A 340 40.42 1.52 -7.95
N MET A 341 39.94 2.75 -7.74
CA MET A 341 38.61 3.15 -8.18
C MET A 341 38.48 3.19 -9.71
N GLU A 342 39.55 3.55 -10.42
CA GLU A 342 39.55 3.61 -11.89
C GLU A 342 39.51 2.21 -12.51
N GLY A 343 40.20 1.22 -11.92
CA GLY A 343 40.12 -0.18 -12.35
C GLY A 343 38.73 -0.78 -12.14
N MET A 344 38.10 -0.52 -10.98
CA MET A 344 36.68 -0.87 -10.77
C MET A 344 35.77 -0.26 -11.85
N ALA A 345 36.05 0.97 -12.30
CA ALA A 345 35.27 1.65 -13.32
C ALA A 345 35.52 1.15 -14.76
N GLU A 346 36.55 0.34 -15.03
CA GLU A 346 36.97 -0.03 -16.38
C GLU A 346 35.84 -0.71 -17.18
N GLY A 347 35.05 -1.57 -16.53
CA GLY A 347 33.92 -2.26 -17.14
C GLY A 347 32.83 -1.33 -17.69
N LEU A 348 32.78 -0.06 -17.28
CA LEU A 348 31.82 0.94 -17.77
C LEU A 348 31.98 1.29 -19.26
N ALA A 349 33.15 0.99 -19.86
CA ALA A 349 33.34 1.10 -21.31
C ALA A 349 32.44 0.13 -22.08
N ASN A 350 32.06 -1.00 -21.46
CA ASN A 350 31.19 -2.02 -22.07
C ASN A 350 29.70 -1.78 -21.80
N VAL A 351 29.35 -0.81 -20.96
CA VAL A 351 27.96 -0.50 -20.60
C VAL A 351 27.43 0.59 -21.52
N THR A 352 26.50 0.24 -22.43
CA THR A 352 25.86 1.23 -23.31
C THR A 352 25.07 2.25 -22.48
N PHE A 353 25.41 3.54 -22.60
CA PHE A 353 24.61 4.63 -22.04
C PHE A 353 23.49 5.02 -23.02
N HIS A 354 23.85 5.23 -24.29
CA HIS A 354 22.91 5.56 -25.34
C HIS A 354 23.52 5.29 -26.72
N ASN A 355 22.74 4.71 -27.64
CA ASN A 355 23.24 4.27 -28.96
C ASN A 355 23.97 5.36 -29.76
N LYS A 356 23.58 6.64 -29.58
CA LYS A 356 24.23 7.80 -30.24
C LYS A 356 25.31 8.49 -29.42
N LEU A 357 25.41 8.21 -28.12
CA LEU A 357 26.31 8.91 -27.18
C LEU A 357 27.36 7.97 -26.57
N GLY A 358 27.35 6.69 -26.95
CA GLY A 358 28.33 5.69 -26.55
C GLY A 358 28.04 5.03 -25.19
N SER A 359 29.12 4.66 -24.54
CA SER A 359 29.18 3.94 -23.26
C SER A 359 28.99 4.87 -22.04
N GLN A 360 28.88 4.26 -20.85
CA GLN A 360 28.95 5.00 -19.59
C GLN A 360 30.33 5.66 -19.41
N LYS A 361 31.41 5.01 -19.86
CA LYS A 361 32.75 5.63 -19.88
C LYS A 361 32.78 6.90 -20.72
N ASP A 362 32.21 6.88 -21.94
CA ASP A 362 32.14 8.06 -22.80
C ASP A 362 31.33 9.20 -22.14
N ARG A 363 30.30 8.86 -21.37
CA ARG A 363 29.54 9.84 -20.59
C ARG A 363 30.38 10.42 -19.46
N ILE A 364 31.11 9.59 -18.73
CA ILE A 364 31.99 10.02 -17.65
C ILE A 364 33.07 10.96 -18.18
N ASP A 365 33.67 10.67 -19.34
CA ASP A 365 34.71 11.51 -19.94
C ASP A 365 34.18 12.91 -20.29
N ARG A 366 32.94 12.99 -20.76
CA ARG A 366 32.26 14.29 -20.97
C ARG A 366 31.99 15.02 -19.65
N ILE A 367 31.57 14.29 -18.61
CA ILE A 367 31.33 14.87 -17.28
C ILE A 367 32.65 15.38 -16.69
N GLU A 368 33.74 14.64 -16.82
CA GLU A 368 35.08 15.05 -16.37
C GLU A 368 35.53 16.35 -17.04
N ALA A 369 35.42 16.42 -18.37
CA ALA A 369 35.79 17.62 -19.13
C ALA A 369 34.99 18.85 -18.66
N LEU A 370 33.66 18.69 -18.51
CA LEU A 370 32.78 19.76 -18.04
C LEU A 370 33.06 20.13 -16.58
N ALA A 371 33.28 19.15 -15.69
CA ALA A 371 33.57 19.39 -14.29
C ALA A 371 34.87 20.19 -14.12
N ARG A 372 35.90 19.86 -14.92
CA ARG A 372 37.18 20.60 -14.95
C ARG A 372 37.00 22.04 -15.43
N GLU A 373 36.16 22.27 -16.46
CA GLU A 373 35.88 23.60 -17.00
C GLU A 373 35.05 24.47 -16.03
N ILE A 374 34.06 23.87 -15.37
CA ILE A 374 33.15 24.58 -14.46
C ILE A 374 33.80 24.85 -13.10
N ALA A 375 34.70 23.99 -12.63
CA ALA A 375 35.27 24.08 -11.29
C ALA A 375 35.82 25.48 -10.90
N PRO A 376 36.60 26.20 -11.73
CA PRO A 376 37.05 27.54 -11.41
C PRO A 376 35.92 28.56 -11.22
N LEU A 377 34.81 28.41 -11.94
CA LEU A 377 33.67 29.33 -11.90
C LEU A 377 32.93 29.29 -10.55
N VAL A 378 33.08 28.18 -9.82
CA VAL A 378 32.45 27.95 -8.52
C VAL A 378 33.47 27.88 -7.38
N GLY A 379 34.74 28.22 -7.64
CA GLY A 379 35.81 28.21 -6.63
C GLY A 379 36.31 26.81 -6.24
N ALA A 380 36.00 25.77 -7.02
CA ALA A 380 36.50 24.41 -6.83
C ALA A 380 37.84 24.20 -7.56
N LYS A 381 38.63 23.21 -7.11
CA LYS A 381 39.89 22.83 -7.77
C LYS A 381 39.60 21.96 -9.01
N PRO A 382 40.03 22.35 -10.22
CA PRO A 382 39.73 21.60 -11.45
C PRO A 382 40.17 20.14 -11.42
N ASP A 383 41.36 19.85 -10.87
CA ASP A 383 41.88 18.48 -10.82
C ASP A 383 41.07 17.59 -9.87
N LEU A 384 40.62 18.11 -8.71
CA LEU A 384 39.77 17.36 -7.80
C LEU A 384 38.37 17.13 -8.39
N ALA A 385 37.83 18.10 -9.12
CA ALA A 385 36.54 17.94 -9.80
C ALA A 385 36.62 16.89 -10.93
N ALA A 386 37.73 16.87 -11.66
CA ALA A 386 37.99 15.86 -12.68
C ALA A 386 38.14 14.46 -12.06
N GLU A 387 38.93 14.32 -10.99
CA GLU A 387 39.12 13.06 -10.28
C GLU A 387 37.79 12.53 -9.70
N ALA A 388 36.99 13.40 -9.08
CA ALA A 388 35.64 13.07 -8.62
C ALA A 388 34.75 12.57 -9.76
N ALA A 389 34.77 13.25 -10.92
CA ALA A 389 33.97 12.83 -12.07
C ALA A 389 34.36 11.44 -12.59
N ARG A 390 35.66 11.13 -12.66
CA ARG A 390 36.16 9.83 -13.15
C ARG A 390 35.63 8.64 -12.35
N ILE A 391 35.56 8.80 -11.02
CA ILE A 391 35.22 7.71 -10.10
C ILE A 391 33.77 7.77 -9.60
N ALA A 392 33.02 8.82 -9.91
CA ALA A 392 31.67 9.06 -9.40
C ALA A 392 30.70 7.90 -9.62
N LYS A 393 30.91 7.11 -10.68
CA LYS A 393 30.07 5.98 -11.08
C LYS A 393 30.78 4.62 -11.03
N ALA A 394 31.98 4.56 -10.47
CA ALA A 394 32.77 3.34 -10.43
C ALA A 394 32.02 2.19 -9.72
N ASP A 395 31.29 2.52 -8.66
CA ASP A 395 30.53 1.55 -7.88
C ASP A 395 29.39 0.87 -8.64
N LEU A 396 28.98 1.37 -9.81
CA LEU A 396 28.04 0.65 -10.69
C LEU A 396 28.59 -0.69 -11.19
N GLN A 397 29.90 -0.91 -11.16
CA GLN A 397 30.55 -2.19 -11.48
C GLN A 397 30.77 -3.07 -10.24
N SER A 398 30.47 -2.56 -9.04
CA SER A 398 30.66 -3.31 -7.80
C SER A 398 29.62 -4.43 -7.66
N ALA A 399 30.01 -5.55 -7.08
CA ALA A 399 29.09 -6.66 -6.80
C ALA A 399 27.98 -6.21 -5.83
N MET A 400 28.31 -5.35 -4.86
CA MET A 400 27.33 -4.80 -3.91
C MET A 400 26.22 -4.03 -4.62
N VAL A 401 26.54 -3.14 -5.56
CA VAL A 401 25.51 -2.37 -6.31
C VAL A 401 24.77 -3.26 -7.32
N GLY A 402 25.43 -4.30 -7.83
CA GLY A 402 24.77 -5.33 -8.63
C GLY A 402 23.63 -6.03 -7.88
N GLU A 403 23.84 -6.36 -6.60
CA GLU A 403 22.81 -6.95 -5.73
C GLU A 403 21.84 -5.91 -5.16
N PHE A 404 22.34 -4.73 -4.79
CA PHE A 404 21.58 -3.65 -4.16
C PHE A 404 21.71 -2.33 -4.95
N PRO A 405 20.95 -2.17 -6.05
CA PRO A 405 21.03 -0.98 -6.91
C PRO A 405 20.73 0.35 -6.20
N GLU A 406 19.97 0.31 -5.10
CA GLU A 406 19.64 1.46 -4.26
C GLU A 406 20.86 2.02 -3.51
N LEU A 407 21.94 1.23 -3.38
CA LEU A 407 23.17 1.64 -2.70
C LEU A 407 24.17 2.35 -3.63
N GLN A 408 23.84 2.53 -4.91
CA GLN A 408 24.68 3.28 -5.84
C GLN A 408 24.96 4.70 -5.34
N GLY A 409 26.15 5.21 -5.65
CA GLY A 409 26.73 6.42 -5.10
C GLY A 409 27.17 6.28 -3.64
N THR A 410 26.35 5.66 -2.79
CA THR A 410 26.70 5.43 -1.37
C THR A 410 27.87 4.47 -1.24
N MET A 411 27.86 3.35 -1.97
CA MET A 411 28.99 2.42 -1.98
C MET A 411 30.24 3.06 -2.59
N GLY A 412 30.09 3.89 -3.62
CA GLY A 412 31.19 4.66 -4.19
C GLY A 412 31.93 5.53 -3.16
N VAL A 413 31.23 6.13 -2.20
CA VAL A 413 31.86 6.88 -1.09
C VAL A 413 32.75 5.96 -0.25
N TYR A 414 32.24 4.79 0.12
CA TYR A 414 32.96 3.82 0.94
C TYR A 414 34.21 3.28 0.22
N TYR A 415 34.08 2.94 -1.06
CA TYR A 415 35.18 2.45 -1.88
C TYR A 415 36.23 3.53 -2.14
N ALA A 416 35.82 4.77 -2.45
CA ALA A 416 36.74 5.89 -2.62
C ALA A 416 37.55 6.17 -1.35
N ARG A 417 36.91 6.11 -0.17
CA ARG A 417 37.60 6.24 1.12
C ARG A 417 38.56 5.08 1.38
N ALA A 418 38.16 3.85 1.05
CA ALA A 418 39.03 2.68 1.16
C ALA A 418 40.26 2.78 0.24
N ALA A 419 40.12 3.44 -0.92
CA ALA A 419 41.21 3.78 -1.83
C ALA A 419 42.10 4.95 -1.34
N GLY A 420 41.78 5.58 -0.21
CA GLY A 420 42.52 6.71 0.34
C GLY A 420 42.27 8.04 -0.37
N LEU A 421 41.18 8.16 -1.15
CA LEU A 421 40.85 9.40 -1.85
C LEU A 421 40.33 10.48 -0.90
N PRO A 422 40.52 11.79 -1.23
CA PRO A 422 40.01 12.88 -0.40
C PRO A 422 38.50 12.80 -0.18
N ASP A 423 38.00 13.19 1.00
CA ASP A 423 36.57 13.17 1.31
C ASP A 423 35.71 13.96 0.30
N ALA A 424 36.23 15.06 -0.24
CA ALA A 424 35.55 15.83 -1.28
C ALA A 424 35.31 15.02 -2.57
N VAL A 425 36.26 14.16 -2.94
CA VAL A 425 36.17 13.24 -4.09
C VAL A 425 35.22 12.09 -3.76
N ALA A 426 35.38 11.47 -2.59
CA ALA A 426 34.51 10.36 -2.17
C ALA A 426 33.04 10.78 -2.06
N ASN A 427 32.76 11.93 -1.44
CA ASN A 427 31.39 12.43 -1.27
C ASN A 427 30.71 12.75 -2.62
N ALA A 428 31.48 13.07 -3.67
CA ALA A 428 30.93 13.31 -5.01
C ALA A 428 30.28 12.06 -5.63
N CYS A 429 30.74 10.86 -5.29
CA CYS A 429 30.10 9.60 -5.69
C CYS A 429 28.63 9.56 -5.31
N LYS A 430 28.27 10.05 -4.12
CA LYS A 430 26.87 10.13 -3.68
C LYS A 430 26.20 11.43 -4.14
N ALA A 431 26.88 12.57 -4.02
CA ALA A 431 26.28 13.88 -4.24
C ALA A 431 25.86 14.13 -5.70
N HIS A 432 26.51 13.51 -6.69
CA HIS A 432 26.15 13.72 -8.10
C HIS A 432 24.77 13.14 -8.50
N TYR A 433 24.12 12.39 -7.60
CA TYR A 433 22.74 11.92 -7.75
C TYR A 433 21.71 12.87 -7.11
N GLN A 434 22.14 13.90 -6.37
CA GLN A 434 21.26 14.88 -5.75
C GLN A 434 20.88 15.98 -6.76
N PRO A 435 19.64 16.53 -6.68
CA PRO A 435 19.17 17.61 -7.55
C PRO A 435 19.92 18.93 -7.34
#